data_AF-W0PKT4-F1
#
_entry.id   AF-W0PKT4-F1
#
_cell.length_a   1.000
_cell.length_b   1.000
_cell.length_c   1.000
_cell.angle_alpha   90.00
_cell.angle_beta   90.00
_cell.angle_gamma   90.00
#
_symmetry.space_group_name_H-M   'P 1'
#
loop_
_entity.id
_entity.type
_entity.pdbx_description
1 polymer ?
#
loop_
_entity_poly.entity_id
_entity_poly.type
_entity_poly.pdbx_seq_one_letter_code
_entity_poly.pdbx_strand_id
1 'polypeptide(L)'
;MAAGTAQDLLKARYQQAAFTPDEVNATIETLFNHRSVRAYTDETLKPGTLELLVAAAQSASTSSNLQTWSVVVVQDAQSKDRLAQLAGNQEHVRRCPLFLVWVADLSRFKSLGVKHGVPHDGLTYMEAFLLASIDSALAAQNAAVAAESMGLGVVFIGGMRNHPEEVAKELGLPDYAFATFGMCIGYPDPLKPASVKPRLPQAAVLHKEKYDASALEPAAQSYNATMDDFYKAQGMKNSGPWDLHSLNRLRGPEALTGRDRLVEALKNLGFDLR
;
A
#
# COMPACT_ATOMS: atom_id res chain seq x y z
N MET A 1 -13.80 18.24 -8.50
CA MET A 1 -14.86 18.42 -7.48
C MET A 1 -14.24 19.18 -6.32
N ALA A 2 -14.88 20.24 -5.85
CA ALA A 2 -14.41 20.96 -4.67
C ALA A 2 -14.29 19.97 -3.51
N ALA A 3 -13.15 19.99 -2.79
CA ALA A 3 -13.01 19.21 -1.57
C ALA A 3 -14.16 19.62 -0.63
N GLY A 4 -14.93 18.65 -0.15
CA GLY A 4 -15.92 18.91 0.89
C GLY A 4 -15.25 19.51 2.11
N THR A 5 -16.01 20.13 3.00
CA THR A 5 -15.45 20.63 4.26
C THR A 5 -14.75 19.50 5.02
N ALA A 6 -13.82 19.82 5.93
CA ALA A 6 -13.18 18.80 6.78
C ALA A 6 -14.21 17.86 7.46
N GLN A 7 -15.37 18.40 7.83
CA GLN A 7 -16.48 17.66 8.40
C GLN A 7 -17.10 16.68 7.40
N ASP A 8 -17.24 17.06 6.13
CA ASP A 8 -17.72 16.17 5.06
C ASP A 8 -16.75 15.02 4.80
N LEU A 9 -15.44 15.27 4.83
CA LEU A 9 -14.43 14.23 4.65
C LEU A 9 -14.42 13.23 5.82
N LEU A 10 -14.55 13.72 7.06
CA LEU A 10 -14.70 12.86 8.23
C LEU A 10 -16.01 12.09 8.21
N LYS A 11 -17.10 12.71 7.77
CA LYS A 11 -18.39 12.03 7.56
C LYS A 11 -18.29 10.96 6.48
N ALA A 12 -17.60 11.21 5.37
CA ALA A 12 -17.36 10.18 4.36
C ALA A 12 -16.52 9.01 4.92
N ARG A 13 -15.58 9.31 5.83
CA ARG A 13 -14.69 8.32 6.43
C ARG A 13 -15.34 7.45 7.50
N TYR A 14 -16.20 8.01 8.34
CA TYR A 14 -16.74 7.33 9.52
C TYR A 14 -18.27 7.29 9.59
N GLN A 15 -18.98 8.00 8.70
CA GLN A 15 -20.42 8.35 8.77
C GLN A 15 -20.80 9.18 10.01
N GLN A 16 -20.40 8.72 11.20
CA GLN A 16 -20.50 9.42 12.47
C GLN A 16 -19.09 9.59 13.04
N ALA A 17 -18.54 10.80 12.92
CA ALA A 17 -17.23 11.11 13.46
C ALA A 17 -17.29 11.18 15.00
N ALA A 18 -16.29 10.60 15.67
CA ALA A 18 -16.18 10.63 17.14
C ALA A 18 -15.72 11.99 17.68
N PHE A 19 -15.31 12.91 16.81
CA PHE A 19 -14.80 14.22 17.14
C PHE A 19 -15.07 15.22 16.01
N THR A 20 -14.98 16.50 16.31
CA THR A 20 -14.94 17.59 15.32
C THR A 20 -13.57 18.27 15.45
N PRO A 21 -12.76 18.35 14.39
CA PRO A 21 -11.47 19.02 14.45
C PRO A 21 -11.64 20.54 14.55
N ASP A 22 -10.83 21.18 15.39
CA ASP A 22 -10.80 22.64 15.50
C ASP A 22 -10.07 23.30 14.30
N GLU A 23 -9.03 22.63 13.77
CA GLU A 23 -8.26 23.10 12.61
C GLU A 23 -7.92 21.92 11.69
N VAL A 24 -8.09 22.11 10.38
CA VAL A 24 -7.69 21.15 9.34
C VAL A 24 -6.94 21.91 8.24
N ASN A 25 -5.70 21.50 7.97
CA ASN A 25 -4.89 22.06 6.89
C ASN A 25 -4.92 21.18 5.63
N ALA A 26 -4.37 21.69 4.53
CA ALA A 26 -4.37 21.01 3.23
C ALA A 26 -3.76 19.60 3.25
N THR A 27 -2.76 19.35 4.11
CA THR A 27 -2.16 18.01 4.28
C THR A 27 -3.17 17.04 4.89
N ILE A 28 -3.85 17.45 5.96
CA ILE A 28 -4.88 16.62 6.61
C ILE A 28 -6.08 16.40 5.68
N GLU A 29 -6.49 17.42 4.93
CA GLU A 29 -7.54 17.28 3.91
C GLU A 29 -7.15 16.26 2.85
N THR A 30 -5.91 16.30 2.35
CA THR A 30 -5.38 15.32 1.39
C THR A 30 -5.47 13.90 1.95
N LEU A 31 -5.02 13.69 3.18
CA LEU A 31 -5.07 12.40 3.87
C LEU A 31 -6.52 11.90 4.05
N PHE A 32 -7.43 12.77 4.50
CA PHE A 32 -8.84 12.39 4.71
C PHE A 32 -9.56 12.12 3.39
N ASN A 33 -9.18 12.79 2.32
CA ASN A 33 -9.73 12.59 0.99
C ASN A 33 -9.15 11.36 0.26
N HIS A 34 -8.22 10.61 0.86
CA HIS A 34 -7.62 9.42 0.22
C HIS A 34 -8.68 8.40 -0.23
N ARG A 35 -8.53 7.95 -1.48
CA ARG A 35 -9.28 6.86 -2.11
C ARG A 35 -8.42 6.20 -3.17
N SER A 36 -8.46 4.87 -3.24
CA SER A 36 -7.70 4.15 -4.25
C SER A 36 -8.31 4.33 -5.64
N VAL A 37 -7.53 4.92 -6.56
CA VAL A 37 -7.92 5.14 -7.95
C VAL A 37 -7.45 3.96 -8.80
N ARG A 38 -8.36 3.39 -9.61
CA ARG A 38 -8.07 2.24 -10.49
C ARG A 38 -8.44 2.49 -11.96
N ALA A 39 -8.78 3.74 -12.28
CA ALA A 39 -9.06 4.18 -13.64
C ALA A 39 -8.31 5.48 -13.86
N TYR A 40 -7.54 5.53 -14.93
CA TYR A 40 -6.63 6.62 -15.25
C TYR A 40 -6.90 7.11 -16.67
N THR A 41 -6.75 8.41 -16.90
CA THR A 41 -6.69 8.96 -18.25
C THR A 41 -5.36 8.60 -18.92
N ASP A 42 -5.26 8.79 -20.24
CA ASP A 42 -4.02 8.58 -21.00
C ASP A 42 -3.05 9.79 -20.91
N GLU A 43 -3.36 10.79 -20.08
CA GLU A 43 -2.50 11.96 -19.86
C GLU A 43 -1.14 11.57 -19.23
N THR A 44 -0.06 12.05 -19.84
CA THR A 44 1.30 11.85 -19.37
C THR A 44 1.57 12.69 -18.12
N LEU A 45 2.29 12.13 -17.15
CA LEU A 45 2.73 12.88 -15.98
C LEU A 45 3.66 14.04 -16.37
N LYS A 46 3.59 15.13 -15.61
CA LYS A 46 4.50 16.27 -15.79
C LYS A 46 5.96 15.85 -15.60
N PRO A 47 6.91 16.41 -16.36
CA PRO A 47 8.34 16.19 -16.13
C PRO A 47 8.73 16.48 -14.67
N GLY A 48 9.63 15.68 -14.11
CA GLY A 48 10.04 15.83 -12.71
C GLY A 48 9.11 15.17 -11.67
N THR A 49 7.96 14.63 -12.09
CA THR A 49 7.01 14.00 -11.15
C THR A 49 7.65 12.82 -10.43
N LEU A 50 8.31 11.91 -11.16
CA LEU A 50 8.95 10.74 -10.55
C LEU A 50 9.99 11.14 -9.50
N GLU A 51 10.87 12.06 -9.86
CA GLU A 51 11.95 12.55 -9.01
C GLU A 51 11.41 13.21 -7.75
N LEU A 52 10.35 14.02 -7.88
CA LEU A 52 9.69 14.65 -6.74
C LEU A 52 9.04 13.62 -5.81
N LEU A 53 8.37 12.60 -6.36
CA LEU A 53 7.77 11.53 -5.56
C LEU A 53 8.83 10.69 -4.83
N VAL A 54 9.97 10.43 -5.46
CA VAL A 54 11.10 9.74 -4.81
C VAL A 54 11.73 10.62 -3.72
N ALA A 55 11.88 11.93 -3.94
CA ALA A 55 12.36 12.85 -2.91
C ALA A 55 11.42 12.90 -1.70
N ALA A 56 10.09 12.92 -1.94
CA ALA A 56 9.10 12.84 -0.87
C ALA A 56 9.20 11.50 -0.11
N ALA A 57 9.39 10.40 -0.82
CA ALA A 57 9.60 9.07 -0.23
C ALA A 57 10.85 9.02 0.65
N GLN A 58 11.97 9.55 0.17
CA GLN A 58 13.25 9.66 0.90
C GLN A 58 13.17 10.57 2.13
N SER A 59 12.15 11.41 2.22
CA SER A 59 11.92 12.27 3.38
C SER A 59 11.19 11.54 4.54
N ALA A 60 10.87 10.25 4.39
CA ALA A 60 10.29 9.44 5.46
C ALA A 60 11.32 9.14 6.56
N SER A 61 10.84 8.95 7.80
CA SER A 61 11.67 8.38 8.86
C SER A 61 12.14 6.98 8.48
N THR A 62 13.35 6.62 8.90
CA THR A 62 13.97 5.32 8.64
C THR A 62 14.73 4.86 9.87
N SER A 63 14.60 3.57 10.20
CA SER A 63 15.24 3.00 11.39
C SER A 63 16.76 3.14 11.30
N SER A 64 17.36 3.79 12.31
CA SER A 64 18.80 4.03 12.41
C SER A 64 19.44 4.68 11.15
N ASN A 65 18.64 5.41 10.37
CA ASN A 65 19.03 5.97 9.07
C ASN A 65 19.57 4.93 8.06
N LEU A 66 19.17 3.66 8.21
CA LEU A 66 19.66 2.58 7.36
C LEU A 66 19.08 2.64 5.93
N GLN A 67 17.92 3.27 5.76
CA GLN A 67 17.24 3.47 4.48
C GLN A 67 17.07 2.15 3.72
N THR A 68 16.51 1.12 4.36
CA THR A 68 16.50 -0.29 3.89
C THR A 68 15.39 -0.60 2.89
N TRP A 69 15.18 0.32 1.94
CA TRP A 69 14.16 0.21 0.92
C TRP A 69 14.69 0.67 -0.44
N SER A 70 14.17 0.11 -1.50
CA SER A 70 14.40 0.57 -2.87
C SER A 70 13.07 0.71 -3.60
N VAL A 71 13.07 1.40 -4.74
CA VAL A 71 11.90 1.50 -5.61
C VAL A 71 12.33 1.31 -7.07
N VAL A 72 11.61 0.45 -7.78
CA VAL A 72 11.83 0.21 -9.21
C VAL A 72 10.71 0.88 -9.98
N VAL A 73 11.06 1.79 -10.89
CA VAL A 73 10.11 2.34 -11.84
C VAL A 73 9.96 1.37 -13.02
N VAL A 74 8.71 1.04 -13.38
CA VAL A 74 8.41 0.16 -14.50
C VAL A 74 7.58 0.93 -15.53
N GLN A 75 8.21 1.28 -16.65
CA GLN A 75 7.58 2.04 -17.72
C GLN A 75 7.37 1.23 -19.00
N ASP A 76 8.19 0.18 -19.23
CA ASP A 76 8.04 -0.68 -20.39
C ASP A 76 6.68 -1.40 -20.38
N ALA A 77 5.98 -1.35 -21.51
CA ALA A 77 4.64 -1.89 -21.63
C ALA A 77 4.60 -3.41 -21.44
N GLN A 78 5.63 -4.13 -21.91
CA GLN A 78 5.69 -5.58 -21.76
C GLN A 78 5.97 -5.98 -20.30
N SER A 79 6.89 -5.30 -19.63
CA SER A 79 7.13 -5.50 -18.19
C SER A 79 5.90 -5.19 -17.35
N LYS A 80 5.18 -4.10 -17.65
CA LYS A 80 3.91 -3.79 -16.97
C LYS A 80 2.85 -4.86 -17.19
N ASP A 81 2.73 -5.40 -18.40
CA ASP A 81 1.81 -6.50 -18.68
C ASP A 81 2.17 -7.76 -17.90
N ARG A 82 3.44 -8.17 -17.89
CA ARG A 82 3.92 -9.31 -17.10
C ARG A 82 3.62 -9.14 -15.61
N LEU A 83 3.96 -7.98 -15.04
CA LEU A 83 3.64 -7.69 -13.63
C LEU A 83 2.13 -7.63 -13.36
N ALA A 84 1.32 -7.14 -14.30
CA ALA A 84 -0.13 -7.17 -14.17
C ALA A 84 -0.68 -8.60 -14.11
N GLN A 85 -0.15 -9.51 -14.93
CA GLN A 85 -0.51 -10.93 -14.91
C GLN A 85 -0.16 -11.56 -13.56
N LEU A 86 1.08 -11.37 -13.08
CA LEU A 86 1.54 -11.85 -11.76
C LEU A 86 0.72 -11.25 -10.61
N ALA A 87 0.21 -10.02 -10.77
CA ALA A 87 -0.67 -9.37 -9.79
C ALA A 87 -2.13 -9.88 -9.80
N GLY A 88 -2.47 -10.89 -10.59
CA GLY A 88 -3.85 -11.36 -10.76
C GLY A 88 -4.64 -10.57 -11.82
N ASN A 89 -3.98 -10.26 -12.94
CA ASN A 89 -4.55 -9.55 -14.10
C ASN A 89 -5.19 -8.19 -13.78
N GLN A 90 -4.54 -7.41 -12.90
CA GLN A 90 -5.02 -6.10 -12.50
C GLN A 90 -4.81 -5.06 -13.60
N GLU A 91 -5.88 -4.76 -14.36
CA GLU A 91 -5.81 -3.90 -15.55
C GLU A 91 -5.22 -2.51 -15.31
N HIS A 92 -5.44 -1.95 -14.13
CA HIS A 92 -4.89 -0.65 -13.76
C HIS A 92 -3.36 -0.64 -13.67
N VAL A 93 -2.71 -1.79 -13.49
CA VAL A 93 -1.24 -1.91 -13.62
C VAL A 93 -0.79 -1.70 -15.06
N ARG A 94 -1.55 -2.20 -16.05
CA ARG A 94 -1.26 -1.97 -17.48
C ARG A 94 -1.49 -0.52 -17.87
N ARG A 95 -2.57 0.08 -17.36
CA ARG A 95 -3.08 1.39 -17.80
C ARG A 95 -2.46 2.60 -17.11
N CYS A 96 -1.97 2.48 -15.87
CA CYS A 96 -1.44 3.65 -15.16
C CYS A 96 -0.20 4.22 -15.88
N PRO A 97 -0.02 5.55 -15.98
CA PRO A 97 1.16 6.13 -16.65
C PRO A 97 2.46 5.89 -15.87
N LEU A 98 2.39 5.70 -14.55
CA LEU A 98 3.55 5.39 -13.71
C LEU A 98 3.25 4.20 -12.80
N PHE A 99 4.10 3.17 -12.90
CA PHE A 99 4.07 2.02 -12.00
C PHE A 99 5.38 1.94 -11.22
N LEU A 100 5.29 1.98 -9.89
CA LEU A 100 6.43 1.86 -8.98
C LEU A 100 6.32 0.55 -8.21
N VAL A 101 7.38 -0.22 -8.12
CA VAL A 101 7.46 -1.41 -7.26
C VAL A 101 8.39 -1.12 -6.09
N TRP A 102 7.83 -1.16 -4.89
CA TRP A 102 8.54 -0.86 -3.64
C TRP A 102 9.17 -2.14 -3.09
N VAL A 103 10.40 -2.02 -2.63
CA VAL A 103 11.27 -3.15 -2.30
C VAL A 103 11.77 -2.98 -0.87
N ALA A 104 11.61 -4.02 -0.05
CA ALA A 104 12.39 -4.20 1.17
C ALA A 104 13.80 -4.61 0.74
N ASP A 105 14.79 -3.74 0.92
CA ASP A 105 16.11 -3.86 0.30
C ASP A 105 17.23 -3.87 1.35
N LEU A 106 17.68 -5.09 1.65
CA LEU A 106 18.87 -5.36 2.45
C LEU A 106 20.10 -5.71 1.57
N SER A 107 19.91 -5.83 0.25
CA SER A 107 20.95 -6.21 -0.70
C SER A 107 22.11 -5.20 -0.75
N ARG A 108 21.82 -3.91 -0.51
CA ARG A 108 22.85 -2.87 -0.39
C ARG A 108 23.78 -3.11 0.79
N PHE A 109 23.25 -3.49 1.95
CA PHE A 109 24.07 -3.83 3.12
C PHE A 109 24.84 -5.13 2.93
N LYS A 110 24.26 -6.14 2.29
CA LYS A 110 25.00 -7.36 1.91
C LYS A 110 26.21 -6.99 1.05
N SER A 111 25.99 -6.19 0.01
CA SER A 111 27.04 -5.76 -0.92
C SER A 111 28.14 -4.95 -0.23
N LEU A 112 27.76 -4.01 0.65
CA LEU A 112 28.71 -3.21 1.44
C LEU A 112 29.47 -4.07 2.46
N GLY A 113 28.80 -4.99 3.15
CA GLY A 113 29.41 -5.91 4.10
C GLY A 113 30.49 -6.77 3.43
N VAL A 114 30.17 -7.36 2.27
CA VAL A 114 31.15 -8.11 1.45
C VAL A 114 32.32 -7.20 1.03
N LYS A 115 32.04 -6.02 0.48
CA LYS A 115 33.07 -5.07 0.01
C LYS A 115 34.03 -4.65 1.13
N HIS A 116 33.52 -4.46 2.34
CA HIS A 116 34.31 -3.99 3.48
C HIS A 116 34.86 -5.13 4.34
N GLY A 117 34.55 -6.40 4.04
CA GLY A 117 34.93 -7.53 4.87
C GLY A 117 34.27 -7.50 6.26
N VAL A 118 33.11 -6.87 6.39
CA VAL A 118 32.37 -6.73 7.65
C VAL A 118 31.31 -7.83 7.72
N PRO A 119 31.23 -8.59 8.85
CA PRO A 119 30.16 -9.55 9.07
C PRO A 119 28.79 -8.88 8.97
N HIS A 120 27.85 -9.55 8.30
CA HIS A 120 26.52 -9.02 8.01
C HIS A 120 25.43 -10.06 8.31
N ASP A 121 25.70 -11.00 9.22
CA ASP A 121 24.75 -12.03 9.63
C ASP A 121 23.46 -11.46 10.24
N GLY A 122 23.49 -10.21 10.69
CA GLY A 122 22.30 -9.45 11.11
C GLY A 122 21.19 -9.41 10.04
N LEU A 123 21.55 -9.49 8.75
CA LEU A 123 20.58 -9.51 7.64
C LEU A 123 19.74 -10.81 7.60
N THR A 124 20.19 -11.87 8.29
CA THR A 124 19.52 -13.19 8.29
C THR A 124 18.34 -13.26 9.27
N TYR A 125 18.24 -12.33 10.21
CA TYR A 125 17.19 -12.31 11.23
C TYR A 125 15.90 -11.70 10.71
N MET A 126 14.76 -12.20 11.20
CA MET A 126 13.43 -11.64 10.90
C MET A 126 13.36 -10.12 11.19
N GLU A 127 14.10 -9.64 12.19
CA GLU A 127 14.19 -8.22 12.52
C GLU A 127 14.61 -7.36 11.33
N ALA A 128 15.66 -7.75 10.59
CA ALA A 128 16.13 -6.96 9.45
C ALA A 128 15.09 -6.92 8.32
N PHE A 129 14.38 -8.02 8.08
CA PHE A 129 13.29 -8.06 7.10
C PHE A 129 12.09 -7.20 7.51
N LEU A 130 11.72 -7.23 8.81
CA LEU A 130 10.66 -6.40 9.35
C LEU A 130 11.00 -4.91 9.22
N LEU A 131 12.23 -4.53 9.57
CA LEU A 131 12.75 -3.18 9.44
C LEU A 131 12.67 -2.69 7.98
N ALA A 132 13.16 -3.48 7.02
CA ALA A 132 13.11 -3.16 5.60
C ALA A 132 11.67 -3.05 5.05
N SER A 133 10.77 -3.91 5.53
CA SER A 133 9.36 -3.87 5.16
C SER A 133 8.65 -2.60 5.66
N ILE A 134 8.99 -2.15 6.89
CA ILE A 134 8.45 -0.91 7.47
C ILE A 134 9.00 0.31 6.73
N ASP A 135 10.32 0.39 6.54
CA ASP A 135 10.97 1.47 5.80
C ASP A 135 10.34 1.65 4.40
N SER A 136 10.11 0.53 3.68
CA SER A 136 9.45 0.51 2.38
C SER A 136 8.01 1.07 2.42
N ALA A 137 7.23 0.72 3.45
CA ALA A 137 5.86 1.21 3.63
C ALA A 137 5.81 2.71 3.97
N LEU A 138 6.70 3.20 4.83
CA LEU A 138 6.78 4.62 5.19
C LEU A 138 7.14 5.48 3.98
N ALA A 139 8.17 5.08 3.23
CA ALA A 139 8.59 5.76 2.01
C ALA A 139 7.46 5.79 0.96
N ALA A 140 6.80 4.65 0.74
CA ALA A 140 5.71 4.56 -0.22
C ALA A 140 4.49 5.41 0.17
N GLN A 141 4.16 5.48 1.47
CA GLN A 141 3.05 6.29 1.93
C GLN A 141 3.34 7.80 1.77
N ASN A 142 4.57 8.24 1.99
CA ASN A 142 4.97 9.62 1.67
C ASN A 142 4.82 9.93 0.18
N ALA A 143 5.26 9.04 -0.70
CA ALA A 143 5.07 9.21 -2.15
C ALA A 143 3.58 9.24 -2.53
N ALA A 144 2.74 8.41 -1.90
CA ALA A 144 1.31 8.41 -2.13
C ALA A 144 0.65 9.74 -1.76
N VAL A 145 0.97 10.29 -0.58
CA VAL A 145 0.45 11.59 -0.12
C VAL A 145 0.92 12.73 -1.02
N ALA A 146 2.20 12.72 -1.44
CA ALA A 146 2.73 13.69 -2.38
C ALA A 146 2.03 13.62 -3.75
N ALA A 147 1.78 12.41 -4.27
CA ALA A 147 1.05 12.23 -5.51
C ALA A 147 -0.39 12.76 -5.40
N GLU A 148 -1.10 12.43 -4.32
CA GLU A 148 -2.48 12.89 -4.09
C GLU A 148 -2.58 14.40 -3.91
N SER A 149 -1.61 15.04 -3.25
CA SER A 149 -1.58 16.51 -3.10
C SER A 149 -1.35 17.24 -4.43
N MET A 150 -0.74 16.57 -5.40
CA MET A 150 -0.58 17.04 -6.79
C MET A 150 -1.80 16.76 -7.68
N GLY A 151 -2.86 16.17 -7.12
CA GLY A 151 -4.09 15.81 -7.85
C GLY A 151 -4.01 14.46 -8.57
N LEU A 152 -2.97 13.66 -8.35
CA LEU A 152 -2.85 12.32 -8.92
C LEU A 152 -3.66 11.30 -8.09
N GLY A 153 -4.10 10.24 -8.74
CA GLY A 153 -4.69 9.07 -8.11
C GLY A 153 -3.66 7.99 -7.87
N VAL A 154 -3.80 7.28 -6.75
CA VAL A 154 -2.90 6.18 -6.39
C VAL A 154 -3.66 4.90 -6.05
N VAL A 155 -3.05 3.74 -6.30
CA VAL A 155 -3.47 2.47 -5.70
C VAL A 155 -2.28 1.55 -5.45
N PHE A 156 -2.21 0.99 -4.24
CA PHE A 156 -1.23 -0.03 -3.87
C PHE A 156 -1.61 -1.40 -4.42
N ILE A 157 -0.61 -2.14 -4.90
CA ILE A 157 -0.74 -3.44 -5.56
C ILE A 157 -0.04 -4.50 -4.70
N GLY A 158 -0.74 -4.99 -3.68
CA GLY A 158 -0.25 -6.11 -2.86
C GLY A 158 -0.12 -7.43 -3.62
N GLY A 159 -0.68 -7.50 -4.84
CA GLY A 159 -0.58 -8.67 -5.72
C GLY A 159 0.84 -8.99 -6.18
N MET A 160 1.81 -8.06 -6.02
CA MET A 160 3.23 -8.35 -6.25
C MET A 160 3.74 -9.52 -5.39
N ARG A 161 3.04 -9.85 -4.31
CA ARG A 161 3.38 -10.96 -3.42
C ARG A 161 2.74 -12.30 -3.82
N ASN A 162 1.91 -12.35 -4.86
CA ASN A 162 1.28 -13.61 -5.30
C ASN A 162 2.33 -14.58 -5.88
N HIS A 163 3.31 -14.03 -6.61
CA HIS A 163 4.38 -14.75 -7.30
C HIS A 163 5.73 -14.08 -7.05
N PRO A 164 6.20 -14.04 -5.79
CA PRO A 164 7.31 -13.18 -5.39
C PRO A 164 8.64 -13.52 -6.08
N GLU A 165 8.95 -14.79 -6.32
CA GLU A 165 10.16 -15.18 -7.05
C GLU A 165 10.12 -14.74 -8.52
N GLU A 166 8.96 -14.82 -9.16
CA GLU A 166 8.77 -14.41 -10.56
C GLU A 166 8.81 -12.88 -10.70
N VAL A 167 8.24 -12.14 -9.74
CA VAL A 167 8.35 -10.68 -9.67
C VAL A 167 9.80 -10.26 -9.46
N ALA A 168 10.54 -10.93 -8.57
CA ALA A 168 11.97 -10.65 -8.37
C ALA A 168 12.76 -10.88 -9.66
N LYS A 169 12.49 -11.97 -10.38
CA LYS A 169 13.12 -12.26 -11.67
C LYS A 169 12.79 -11.21 -12.73
N GLU A 170 11.53 -10.80 -12.87
CA GLU A 170 11.11 -9.78 -13.84
C GLU A 170 11.80 -8.44 -13.59
N LEU A 171 11.99 -8.07 -12.32
CA LEU A 171 12.62 -6.81 -11.92
C LEU A 171 14.14 -6.89 -11.77
N GLY A 172 14.74 -8.07 -11.95
CA GLY A 172 16.16 -8.29 -11.74
C GLY A 172 16.62 -8.02 -10.30
N LEU A 173 15.78 -8.34 -9.31
CA LEU A 173 16.13 -8.13 -7.90
C LEU A 173 17.26 -9.08 -7.47
N PRO A 174 18.29 -8.58 -6.77
CA PRO A 174 19.31 -9.44 -6.16
C PRO A 174 18.77 -10.15 -4.91
N ASP A 175 19.53 -11.11 -4.38
CA ASP A 175 19.26 -11.65 -3.04
C ASP A 175 19.11 -10.54 -2.02
N TYR A 176 18.26 -10.76 -1.00
CA TYR A 176 17.94 -9.80 0.04
C TYR A 176 17.18 -8.55 -0.45
N ALA A 177 16.54 -8.64 -1.62
CA ALA A 177 15.59 -7.65 -2.11
C ALA A 177 14.23 -8.30 -2.39
N PHE A 178 13.17 -7.77 -1.77
CA PHE A 178 11.81 -8.32 -1.87
C PHE A 178 10.78 -7.24 -2.24
N ALA A 179 10.02 -7.45 -3.30
CA ALA A 179 8.93 -6.56 -3.71
C ALA A 179 7.76 -6.62 -2.70
N THR A 180 7.63 -5.61 -1.84
CA THR A 180 6.59 -5.54 -0.82
C THR A 180 5.22 -5.30 -1.45
N PHE A 181 5.13 -4.36 -2.40
CA PHE A 181 3.93 -4.02 -3.16
C PHE A 181 4.28 -3.13 -4.36
N GLY A 182 3.38 -3.10 -5.35
CA GLY A 182 3.41 -2.08 -6.41
C GLY A 182 2.59 -0.85 -6.05
N MET A 183 2.68 0.20 -6.84
CA MET A 183 1.88 1.41 -6.73
C MET A 183 1.64 1.99 -8.13
N CYS A 184 0.37 2.05 -8.52
CA CYS A 184 -0.06 2.72 -9.75
C CYS A 184 -0.32 4.20 -9.45
N ILE A 185 0.17 5.09 -10.30
CA ILE A 185 0.02 6.53 -10.16
C ILE A 185 -0.37 7.13 -11.52
N GLY A 186 -1.32 8.06 -11.53
CA GLY A 186 -1.77 8.75 -12.74
C GLY A 186 -2.91 9.72 -12.49
N TYR A 187 -3.30 10.46 -13.53
CA TYR A 187 -4.49 11.32 -13.48
C TYR A 187 -5.77 10.47 -13.41
N PRO A 188 -6.62 10.64 -12.37
CA PRO A 188 -7.86 9.86 -12.26
C PRO A 188 -8.81 10.09 -13.43
N ASP A 189 -9.39 9.03 -13.97
CA ASP A 189 -10.43 9.12 -15.00
C ASP A 189 -11.73 9.72 -14.39
N PRO A 190 -12.17 10.91 -14.84
CA PRO A 190 -13.38 11.54 -14.30
C PRO A 190 -14.66 10.77 -14.63
N LEU A 191 -14.65 9.88 -15.64
CA LEU A 191 -15.79 9.04 -16.00
C LEU A 191 -15.95 7.83 -15.07
N LYS A 192 -14.93 7.51 -14.28
CA LYS A 192 -14.91 6.38 -13.33
C LYS A 192 -14.39 6.84 -11.96
N PRO A 193 -15.12 7.77 -11.30
CA PRO A 193 -14.66 8.37 -10.06
C PRO A 193 -14.55 7.32 -8.95
N ALA A 194 -13.51 7.44 -8.12
CA ALA A 194 -13.39 6.66 -6.88
C ALA A 194 -14.03 7.43 -5.71
N SER A 195 -14.69 6.72 -4.82
CA SER A 195 -15.23 7.28 -3.58
C SER A 195 -14.37 6.97 -2.36
N VAL A 196 -14.39 7.87 -1.39
CA VAL A 196 -13.79 7.65 -0.07
C VAL A 196 -14.48 6.46 0.58
N LYS A 197 -13.75 5.35 0.75
CA LYS A 197 -14.26 4.17 1.44
C LYS A 197 -14.29 4.42 2.95
N PRO A 198 -15.38 4.09 3.66
CA PRO A 198 -15.43 4.17 5.11
C PRO A 198 -14.32 3.36 5.80
N ARG A 199 -14.10 3.61 7.09
CA ARG A 199 -13.19 2.87 7.96
C ARG A 199 -13.90 2.43 9.22
N LEU A 200 -13.30 1.44 9.89
CA LEU A 200 -13.72 1.04 11.23
C LEU A 200 -13.81 2.27 12.15
N PRO A 201 -14.77 2.30 13.08
CA PRO A 201 -14.82 3.31 14.14
C PRO A 201 -13.46 3.40 14.86
N GLN A 202 -13.05 4.61 15.24
CA GLN A 202 -11.75 4.82 15.90
C GLN A 202 -11.60 3.99 17.18
N ALA A 203 -12.69 3.72 17.91
CA ALA A 203 -12.67 2.89 19.12
C ALA A 203 -12.20 1.44 18.86
N ALA A 204 -12.28 0.95 17.62
CA ALA A 204 -11.76 -0.38 17.26
C ALA A 204 -10.25 -0.39 16.96
N VAL A 205 -9.62 0.78 16.84
CA VAL A 205 -8.22 0.94 16.38
C VAL A 205 -7.37 1.67 17.41
N LEU A 206 -7.92 2.71 18.04
CA LEU A 206 -7.28 3.49 19.08
C LEU A 206 -7.62 2.91 20.45
N HIS A 207 -6.61 2.38 21.13
CA HIS A 207 -6.71 1.89 22.49
C HIS A 207 -5.90 2.79 23.43
N LYS A 208 -6.44 3.07 24.63
CA LYS A 208 -5.78 3.95 25.60
C LYS A 208 -5.04 3.11 26.63
N GLU A 209 -3.74 3.33 26.76
CA GLU A 209 -2.79 2.62 27.64
C GLU A 209 -2.62 1.11 27.35
N LYS A 210 -3.72 0.37 27.24
CA LYS A 210 -3.75 -1.08 27.01
C LYS A 210 -4.69 -1.43 25.88
N TYR A 211 -4.36 -2.50 25.17
CA TYR A 211 -5.23 -3.07 24.14
C TYR A 211 -6.55 -3.53 24.76
N ASP A 212 -7.67 -3.10 24.16
CA ASP A 212 -9.02 -3.51 24.56
C ASP A 212 -9.64 -4.35 23.45
N ALA A 213 -9.59 -5.67 23.63
CA ALA A 213 -10.18 -6.62 22.68
C ALA A 213 -11.72 -6.57 22.66
N SER A 214 -12.36 -6.08 23.73
CA SER A 214 -13.81 -6.01 23.82
C SER A 214 -14.43 -4.92 22.94
N ALA A 215 -13.64 -3.94 22.51
CA ALA A 215 -14.07 -2.84 21.65
C ALA A 215 -14.39 -3.27 20.21
N LEU A 216 -13.87 -4.42 19.75
CA LEU A 216 -13.98 -4.86 18.36
C LEU A 216 -15.42 -5.22 17.96
N GLU A 217 -16.09 -6.07 18.75
CA GLU A 217 -17.41 -6.60 18.42
C GLU A 217 -18.46 -5.50 18.16
N PRO A 218 -18.69 -4.52 19.06
CA PRO A 218 -19.66 -3.45 18.79
C PRO A 218 -19.24 -2.56 17.62
N ALA A 219 -17.94 -2.33 17.43
CA ALA A 219 -17.45 -1.53 16.31
C ALA A 219 -17.63 -2.24 14.96
N ALA A 220 -17.42 -3.56 14.91
CA ALA A 220 -17.63 -4.38 13.72
C ALA A 220 -19.12 -4.40 13.31
N GLN A 221 -20.03 -4.56 14.29
CA GLN A 221 -21.48 -4.51 14.03
C GLN A 221 -21.92 -3.18 13.42
N SER A 222 -21.48 -2.05 13.99
CA SER A 222 -21.76 -0.72 13.42
C SER A 222 -21.13 -0.53 12.03
N TYR A 223 -19.92 -1.04 11.84
CA TYR A 223 -19.20 -0.92 10.58
C TYR A 223 -19.80 -1.79 9.47
N ASN A 224 -20.39 -2.95 9.80
CA ASN A 224 -21.13 -3.77 8.84
C ASN A 224 -22.27 -2.98 8.21
N ALA A 225 -23.10 -2.29 9.01
CA ALA A 225 -24.16 -1.42 8.50
C ALA A 225 -23.61 -0.26 7.65
N THR A 226 -22.53 0.38 8.11
CA THR A 226 -21.83 1.45 7.38
C THR A 226 -21.37 0.98 5.99
N MET A 227 -20.81 -0.22 5.89
CA MET A 227 -20.32 -0.79 4.65
C MET A 227 -21.43 -1.24 3.72
N ASP A 228 -22.53 -1.77 4.25
CA ASP A 228 -23.72 -2.12 3.47
C ASP A 228 -24.31 -0.89 2.77
N ASP A 229 -24.44 0.22 3.50
CA ASP A 229 -24.94 1.49 2.93
C ASP A 229 -23.98 2.05 1.89
N PHE A 230 -22.67 1.97 2.14
CA PHE A 230 -21.67 2.36 1.16
C PHE A 230 -21.78 1.53 -0.12
N TYR A 231 -21.86 0.20 -0.03
CA TYR A 231 -21.96 -0.64 -1.23
C TYR A 231 -23.25 -0.37 -2.03
N LYS A 232 -24.38 -0.16 -1.35
CA LYS A 232 -25.64 0.24 -2.00
C LYS A 232 -25.49 1.58 -2.73
N ALA A 233 -24.92 2.59 -2.06
CA ALA A 233 -24.72 3.92 -2.65
C ALA A 233 -23.77 3.90 -3.86
N GLN A 234 -22.82 2.97 -3.90
CA GLN A 234 -21.89 2.78 -5.01
C GLN A 234 -22.41 1.84 -6.11
N GLY A 235 -23.61 1.26 -5.97
CA GLY A 235 -24.13 0.24 -6.89
C GLY A 235 -23.26 -1.02 -6.93
N MET A 236 -22.48 -1.29 -5.89
CA MET A 236 -21.58 -2.43 -5.81
C MET A 236 -22.30 -3.69 -5.33
N LYS A 237 -21.89 -4.85 -5.83
CA LYS A 237 -22.36 -6.14 -5.30
C LYS A 237 -21.95 -6.27 -3.83
N ASN A 238 -22.94 -6.39 -2.95
CA ASN A 238 -22.70 -6.71 -1.56
C ASN A 238 -22.49 -8.22 -1.39
N SER A 239 -21.35 -8.62 -0.84
CA SER A 239 -20.99 -10.03 -0.59
C SER A 239 -21.20 -10.42 0.88
N GLY A 240 -22.06 -9.68 1.58
CA GLY A 240 -22.36 -9.85 2.99
C GLY A 240 -21.60 -8.84 3.88
N PRO A 241 -21.83 -8.92 5.20
CA PRO A 241 -21.19 -8.08 6.20
C PRO A 241 -19.67 -7.99 6.03
N TRP A 242 -19.08 -6.85 6.40
CA TRP A 242 -17.65 -6.59 6.20
C TRP A 242 -16.77 -7.62 6.92
N ASP A 243 -17.13 -8.02 8.13
CA ASP A 243 -16.39 -9.01 8.92
C ASP A 243 -16.34 -10.37 8.21
N LEU A 244 -17.48 -10.94 7.79
CA LEU A 244 -17.56 -12.19 7.04
C LEU A 244 -16.86 -12.09 5.69
N HIS A 245 -17.02 -10.96 4.99
CA HIS A 245 -16.29 -10.70 3.76
C HIS A 245 -14.77 -10.70 3.99
N SER A 246 -14.31 -10.10 5.08
CA SER A 246 -12.88 -10.01 5.43
C SER A 246 -12.32 -11.36 5.88
N LEU A 247 -13.06 -12.10 6.70
CA LEU A 247 -12.72 -13.46 7.13
C LEU A 247 -12.56 -14.40 5.93
N ASN A 248 -13.43 -14.29 4.93
CA ASN A 248 -13.33 -15.08 3.69
C ASN A 248 -12.01 -14.87 2.94
N ARG A 249 -11.33 -13.73 3.11
CA ARG A 249 -10.02 -13.45 2.50
C ARG A 249 -8.84 -14.05 3.28
N LEU A 250 -9.09 -14.49 4.52
CA LEU A 250 -8.09 -15.03 5.45
C LEU A 250 -8.43 -16.44 5.93
N ARG A 251 -9.47 -17.08 5.35
CA ARG A 251 -10.03 -18.35 5.82
C ARG A 251 -9.08 -19.54 5.70
N GLY A 252 -8.11 -19.47 4.79
CA GLY A 252 -7.21 -20.57 4.48
C GLY A 252 -6.27 -20.25 3.32
N PRO A 253 -5.29 -21.14 3.04
CA PRO A 253 -4.30 -20.97 1.97
C PRO A 253 -4.89 -20.63 0.60
N GLU A 254 -6.03 -21.21 0.25
CA GLU A 254 -6.71 -20.99 -1.03
C GLU A 254 -7.20 -19.54 -1.22
N ALA A 255 -7.40 -18.80 -0.12
CA ALA A 255 -7.77 -17.39 -0.15
C ALA A 255 -6.54 -16.46 -0.26
N LEU A 256 -5.33 -16.98 -0.04
CA LEU A 256 -4.10 -16.20 -0.02
C LEU A 256 -3.43 -16.08 -1.40
N THR A 257 -3.91 -16.78 -2.43
CA THR A 257 -3.41 -16.60 -3.82
C THR A 257 -1.90 -16.84 -3.90
N GLY A 258 -1.43 -17.97 -3.34
CA GLY A 258 -0.01 -18.34 -3.30
C GLY A 258 0.78 -17.68 -2.16
N ARG A 259 0.23 -16.70 -1.43
CA ARG A 259 0.94 -16.02 -0.32
C ARG A 259 1.05 -16.86 0.96
N ASP A 260 0.42 -18.02 1.01
CA ASP A 260 0.63 -19.03 2.06
C ASP A 260 2.08 -19.57 2.07
N ARG A 261 2.76 -19.58 0.92
CA ARG A 261 4.18 -19.99 0.80
C ARG A 261 5.18 -18.87 1.06
N LEU A 262 4.76 -17.70 1.53
CA LEU A 262 5.62 -16.50 1.53
C LEU A 262 6.94 -16.68 2.31
N VAL A 263 6.95 -17.48 3.37
CA VAL A 263 8.19 -17.81 4.11
C VAL A 263 9.18 -18.59 3.22
N GLU A 264 8.70 -19.56 2.45
CA GLU A 264 9.52 -20.31 1.49
C GLU A 264 10.08 -19.39 0.41
N ALA A 265 9.22 -18.55 -0.17
CA ALA A 265 9.63 -17.59 -1.18
C ALA A 265 10.68 -16.58 -0.67
N LEU A 266 10.52 -16.06 0.55
CA LEU A 266 11.49 -15.16 1.17
C LEU A 266 12.85 -15.84 1.35
N LYS A 267 12.86 -17.11 1.78
CA LYS A 267 14.09 -17.92 1.85
C LYS A 267 14.74 -18.11 0.48
N ASN A 268 13.94 -18.37 -0.56
CA ASN A 268 14.43 -18.46 -1.94
C ASN A 268 15.04 -17.14 -2.45
N LEU A 269 14.59 -16.01 -1.90
CA LEU A 269 15.12 -14.66 -2.18
C LEU A 269 16.27 -14.26 -1.22
N GLY A 270 16.80 -15.20 -0.44
CA GLY A 270 17.96 -15.01 0.44
C GLY A 270 17.64 -14.53 1.86
N PHE A 271 16.36 -14.37 2.23
CA PHE A 271 15.99 -14.03 3.60
C PHE A 271 15.84 -15.31 4.44
N ASP A 272 16.84 -15.63 5.27
CA ASP A 272 16.80 -16.83 6.13
C ASP A 272 15.63 -16.83 7.14
N LEU A 273 15.28 -15.63 7.65
CA LEU A 273 14.25 -15.40 8.67
C LEU A 273 14.49 -16.21 9.96
N ARG A 274 15.71 -16.14 10.49
CA ARG A 274 16.08 -16.73 11.78
C ARG A 274 15.37 -16.06 12.95
#